data_AF-A0A847DDY8-F1
#
_entry.id   AF-A0A847DDY8-F1
#
_cell.length_a   1.000
_cell.length_b   1.000
_cell.length_c   1.000
_cell.angle_alpha   90.00
_cell.angle_beta   90.00
_cell.angle_gamma   90.00
#
_symmetry.space_group_name_H-M   'P 1'
#
loop_
_entity.id
_entity.type
_entity.pdbx_description
1 polymer ?
#
loop_
_entity_poly.entity_id
_entity_poly.type
_entity_poly.pdbx_seq_one_letter_code
_entity_poly.pdbx_strand_id
1 'polypeptide(L)' 'KDIDNVLGSIYEADYVTVPAAAEKAQKYFSPDEIKKTIKELEKKMKEAAANLEFEEAARIRDEIKELREEELEIL' A
#
# COMPACT_ATOMS: atom_id res chain seq x y z
N LYS A 1 5.61 9.79 -30.68
CA LYS A 1 5.69 8.33 -30.46
C LYS A 1 6.17 8.13 -29.03
N ASP A 2 5.41 8.57 -28.04
CA ASP A 2 4.17 7.94 -27.53
C ASP A 2 4.46 6.51 -27.07
N ILE A 3 4.91 6.41 -25.82
CA ILE A 3 4.68 5.23 -24.97
C ILE A 3 4.23 5.79 -23.61
N ASP A 4 3.09 6.48 -23.66
CA ASP A 4 2.14 6.43 -22.57
C ASP A 4 1.73 4.97 -22.33
N ASN A 5 1.42 4.66 -21.08
CA ASN A 5 0.53 3.57 -20.68
C ASN A 5 1.13 2.18 -20.39
N VAL A 6 2.15 2.11 -19.51
CA VAL A 6 2.51 0.85 -18.79
C VAL A 6 2.55 1.08 -17.27
N LEU A 7 1.61 1.86 -16.74
CA LEU A 7 1.35 1.96 -15.29
C LEU A 7 0.01 1.30 -14.90
N GLY A 8 -0.63 0.62 -15.85
CA GLY A 8 -1.99 0.09 -15.72
C GLY A 8 -2.12 -1.42 -15.49
N SER A 9 -1.10 -2.13 -15.00
CA SER A 9 -1.14 -3.61 -14.98
C SER A 9 -0.70 -4.30 -13.69
N ILE A 10 -0.74 -3.65 -12.53
CA ILE A 10 -0.46 -4.35 -11.26
C ILE A 10 -1.49 -3.91 -10.21
N TYR A 11 -2.74 -4.26 -10.48
CA TYR A 11 -3.65 -4.66 -9.42
C TYR A 11 -3.08 -5.93 -8.77
N GLU A 12 -2.03 -5.82 -7.96
CA GLU A 12 -1.70 -6.83 -6.94
C GLU A 12 -2.77 -6.76 -5.84
N ALA A 13 -4.01 -7.03 -6.24
CA ALA A 13 -5.07 -7.53 -5.37
C ALA A 13 -4.84 -9.04 -5.10
N ASP A 14 -3.57 -9.45 -5.07
CA ASP A 14 -3.10 -10.82 -4.89
C ASP A 14 -2.01 -10.82 -3.80
N TYR A 15 -2.34 -10.23 -2.65
CA TYR A 15 -1.53 -10.36 -1.44
C TYR A 15 -1.73 -11.77 -0.88
N VAL A 16 -1.12 -12.76 -1.53
CA VAL A 16 -0.87 -14.06 -0.92
C VAL A 16 0.62 -14.32 -1.02
N THR A 17 1.31 -14.35 0.12
CA THR A 17 2.04 -15.53 0.65
C THR A 17 3.10 -15.07 1.66
N VAL A 18 2.80 -15.17 2.95
CA VAL A 18 3.81 -15.50 3.97
C VAL A 18 3.25 -16.65 4.82
N PRO A 19 3.85 -17.85 4.79
CA PRO A 19 3.40 -18.95 5.61
C PRO A 19 4.06 -18.84 6.98
N ALA A 20 3.36 -18.27 7.95
CA ALA A 20 3.72 -18.43 9.35
C ALA A 20 2.46 -18.77 10.14
N ALA A 21 2.19 -20.07 10.19
CA ALA A 21 1.53 -20.80 11.26
C ALA A 21 0.41 -20.09 12.03
N ALA A 22 -0.82 -20.56 11.76
CA ALA A 22 -1.84 -20.84 12.76
C ALA A 22 -2.05 -19.75 13.84
N GLU A 23 -2.97 -18.84 13.58
CA GLU A 23 -4.25 -18.83 14.29
C GLU A 23 -5.16 -17.76 13.70
N LYS A 24 -6.36 -18.20 13.31
CA LYS A 24 -7.57 -17.39 13.06
C LYS A 24 -7.45 -16.36 11.93
N ALA A 25 -8.11 -16.74 10.83
CA ALA A 25 -8.68 -15.84 9.83
C ALA A 25 -9.60 -14.79 10.49
N GLN A 26 -9.01 -13.81 11.15
CA GLN A 26 -9.63 -12.52 11.38
C GLN A 26 -9.10 -11.59 10.29
N LYS A 27 -10.02 -10.85 9.72
CA LYS A 27 -9.94 -10.10 8.46
C LYS A 27 -9.04 -8.86 8.56
N TYR A 28 -7.95 -8.98 9.31
CA TYR A 28 -6.98 -7.94 9.60
C TYR A 28 -5.70 -8.37 8.91
N PHE A 29 -5.18 -7.49 8.04
CA PHE A 29 -3.83 -7.61 7.54
C PHE A 29 -2.90 -7.88 8.72
N SER A 30 -2.01 -8.87 8.58
CA SER A 30 -0.97 -9.10 9.59
C SER A 30 -0.16 -7.79 9.73
N PRO A 31 0.41 -7.45 10.91
CA PRO A 31 1.23 -6.25 11.06
C PRO A 31 2.34 -6.12 10.00
N ASP A 32 2.91 -7.24 9.57
CA ASP A 32 3.90 -7.27 8.50
C ASP A 32 3.33 -6.97 7.10
N GLU A 33 2.08 -7.34 6.83
CA GLU A 33 1.38 -7.00 5.59
C GLU A 33 1.05 -5.52 5.54
N ILE A 34 0.59 -4.93 6.66
CA ILE A 34 0.35 -3.49 6.77
C ILE A 34 1.65 -2.70 6.50
N LYS A 35 2.76 -3.11 7.11
CA LYS A 35 4.09 -2.52 6.87
C LYS A 35 4.51 -2.60 5.41
N LYS A 36 4.22 -3.72 4.72
CA LYS A 36 4.53 -3.89 3.30
C LYS A 36 3.72 -2.91 2.46
N THR A 37 2.40 -2.85 2.68
CA THR A 37 1.49 -1.94 1.97
C THR A 37 1.89 -0.47 2.18
N ILE A 38 2.22 -0.06 3.41
CA ILE A 38 2.71 1.30 3.70
C ILE A 38 3.95 1.64 2.86
N LYS A 39 4.94 0.74 2.77
CA LYS A 39 6.17 1.00 1.98
C LYS A 39 5.87 1.16 0.49
N GLU A 40 4.93 0.39 -0.04
CA GLU A 40 4.52 0.48 -1.44
C GLU A 40 3.78 1.79 -1.72
N LEU A 41 2.85 2.18 -0.85
CA LEU A 41 2.15 3.46 -0.93
C LEU A 41 3.13 4.64 -0.79
N GLU A 42 4.13 4.56 0.10
CA GLU A 42 5.15 5.60 0.22
C GLU A 42 5.94 5.79 -1.08
N LYS A 43 6.22 4.71 -1.81
CA LYS A 43 6.86 4.78 -3.13
C LYS A 43 5.94 5.46 -4.15
N LYS A 44 4.67 5.07 -4.21
CA LYS A 44 3.67 5.66 -5.13
C LYS A 44 3.43 7.15 -4.84
N MET A 45 3.34 7.53 -3.57
CA MET A 45 3.21 8.93 -3.15
C MET A 45 4.38 9.78 -3.65
N LYS A 46 5.61 9.27 -3.54
CA LYS A 46 6.82 9.96 -4.02
C LYS A 46 6.83 10.10 -5.54
N GLU A 47 6.37 9.08 -6.26
CA GLU A 47 6.24 9.11 -7.72
C GLU A 47 5.18 10.13 -8.17
N ALA A 48 3.98 10.11 -7.57
CA ALA A 48 2.94 11.11 -7.82
C ALA A 48 3.44 12.54 -7.53
N ALA A 49 4.15 12.73 -6.42
CA ALA A 49 4.74 14.02 -6.09
C ALA A 49 5.82 14.46 -7.11
N ALA A 50 6.62 13.53 -7.63
CA ALA A 50 7.61 13.80 -8.68
C ALA A 50 6.95 14.19 -10.01
N ASN A 51 5.78 13.62 -10.30
CA ASN A 51 4.96 13.94 -11.48
C ASN A 51 4.10 15.21 -11.30
N LEU A 52 4.23 15.93 -10.17
CA LEU A 52 3.41 17.10 -9.81
C LEU A 52 1.92 16.79 -9.58
N GLU A 53 1.59 15.52 -9.36
CA GLU A 53 0.24 15.03 -9.05
C GLU A 53 -0.04 15.13 -7.54
N PHE A 54 -0.06 16.35 -7.01
CA PHE A 54 -0.13 16.59 -5.57
C PHE A 54 -1.43 16.13 -4.91
N GLU A 55 -2.54 16.15 -5.64
CA GLU A 55 -3.82 15.63 -5.14
C GLU A 55 -3.74 14.13 -4.89
N GLU A 56 -3.11 13.38 -5.80
CA GLU A 56 -2.90 11.95 -5.64
C GLU A 56 -1.91 11.65 -4.51
N ALA A 57 -0.80 12.38 -4.46
CA ALA A 57 0.15 12.26 -3.35
C ALA A 57 -0.51 12.56 -1.99
N ALA A 58 -1.45 13.52 -1.92
CA ALA A 58 -2.19 13.83 -0.70
C ALA A 58 -3.15 12.70 -0.31
N ARG A 59 -3.86 12.10 -1.27
CA ARG A 59 -4.73 10.94 -1.01
C ARG A 59 -3.93 9.76 -0.47
N ILE A 60 -2.82 9.42 -1.12
CA ILE A 60 -1.96 8.30 -0.69
C ILE A 60 -1.35 8.57 0.70
N ARG A 61 -0.99 9.82 1.00
CA ARG A 61 -0.51 10.20 2.33
C ARG A 61 -1.56 9.92 3.41
N ASP A 62 -2.82 10.24 3.15
CA ASP A 62 -3.91 10.05 4.10
C ASP A 62 -4.18 8.55 4.30
N GLU A 63 -4.14 7.75 3.23
CA GLU A 63 -4.24 6.28 3.31
C GLU A 63 -3.08 5.63 4.10
N ILE A 64 -1.84 6.10 3.90
CA ILE A 64 -0.68 5.65 4.70
C ILE A 64 -0.90 5.94 6.18
N LYS A 65 -1.51 7.08 6.50
CA LYS A 65 -1.77 7.48 7.88
C LYS A 65 -2.79 6.54 8.54
N GLU A 66 -3.89 6.24 7.86
CA GLU A 66 -4.91 5.31 8.34
C GLU A 66 -4.31 3.92 8.59
N LEU A 67 -3.52 3.40 7.64
CA LEU A 67 -2.85 2.11 7.80
C LEU A 67 -1.85 2.08 8.97
N ARG A 68 -1.16 3.19 9.25
CA ARG A 68 -0.28 3.29 10.42
C ARG A 68 -1.04 3.32 11.75
N GLU A 69 -2.22 3.92 11.77
CA GLU A 69 -3.09 3.90 12.93
C GLU A 69 -3.61 2.47 13.16
N GLU A 70 -4.04 1.76 12.11
CA GLU A 70 -4.41 0.34 12.18
C GLU A 70 -3.25 -0.56 12.65
N GLU A 71 -2.03 -0.34 12.16
CA GLU A 71 -0.82 -1.07 12.61
C GLU A 71 -0.62 -0.95 14.12
N LEU A 72 -0.81 0.26 14.67
CA LEU A 72 -0.64 0.54 16.09
C LEU A 72 -1.77 -0.04 16.95
N GLU A 73 -2.99 -0.14 16.42
CA GLU A 73 -4.12 -0.77 17.12
C GLU A 73 -4.00 -2.29 17.21
N ILE A 74 -3.26 -2.92 16.30
CA ILE A 74 -3.06 -4.38 16.26
C ILE A 74 -1.89 -4.83 17.16
N LEU A 75 -0.97 -3.92 17.52
CA LEU A 75 0.17 -4.17 18.42
C LEU A 75 -0.23 -4.26 19.90
#